data_AF-A0ABC8RUT1-F1
#
_entry.id   AF-A0ABC8RUT1-F1
#
_cell.length_a   1.000
_cell.length_b   1.000
_cell.length_c   1.000
_cell.angle_alpha   90.00
_cell.angle_beta   90.00
_cell.angle_gamma   90.00
#
_symmetry.space_group_name_H-M   'P 1'
#
loop_
_entity.id
_entity.type
_entity.pdbx_description
1 polymer ?
#
loop_
_entity_poly.entity_id
_entity_poly.type
_entity_poly.pdbx_seq_one_letter_code
_entity_poly.pdbx_strand_id
1 'polypeptide(L)'
;MGFNAIAIVIQDFDAVMNKGVFHGYSLITVLMILNHALSGLAVSMVMKYADNIVKVYSTSVAMLLTAVVSVFLFGFHLSLAFFLGSTVVSVSIYLHSHWEAAEIMMPPTF
;
A
#
# COMPACT_ATOMS: atom_id res chain seq x y z
N MET A 1 -1.15 -17.12 -4.95
CA MET A 1 -2.42 -17.68 -5.46
C MET A 1 -2.76 -19.05 -4.85
N GLY A 2 -1.81 -20.00 -4.78
CA GLY A 2 -2.07 -21.33 -4.18
C GLY A 2 -2.64 -21.32 -2.76
N PHE A 3 -2.14 -20.46 -1.87
CA PHE A 3 -2.68 -20.32 -0.51
C PHE A 3 -4.17 -19.95 -0.47
N ASN A 4 -4.60 -18.94 -1.25
CA ASN A 4 -6.01 -18.56 -1.32
C ASN A 4 -6.89 -19.67 -1.94
N ALA A 5 -6.37 -20.42 -2.92
CA ALA A 5 -7.10 -21.56 -3.49
C ALA A 5 -7.30 -22.68 -2.46
N ILE A 6 -6.27 -22.99 -1.67
CA ILE A 6 -6.37 -23.96 -0.57
C ILE A 6 -7.35 -23.46 0.50
N ALA A 7 -7.30 -22.18 0.87
CA ALA A 7 -8.24 -21.59 1.81
C ALA A 7 -9.70 -21.71 1.30
N ILE A 8 -9.94 -21.47 0.01
CA ILE A 8 -11.26 -21.67 -0.60
C ILE A 8 -11.72 -23.13 -0.48
N VAL A 9 -10.83 -24.11 -0.72
CA VAL A 9 -11.18 -25.54 -0.64
C VAL A 9 -11.39 -26.02 0.80
N ILE A 10 -10.74 -25.42 1.79
CA ILE A 10 -10.85 -25.84 3.20
C ILE A 10 -11.95 -25.07 3.95
N GLN A 11 -12.11 -23.77 3.68
CA GLN A 11 -12.96 -22.87 4.47
C GLN A 11 -14.26 -22.51 3.74
N ASP A 12 -14.23 -22.35 2.41
CA ASP A 12 -15.35 -21.82 1.63
C ASP A 12 -15.92 -22.82 0.61
N PHE A 13 -15.56 -24.11 0.69
CA PHE A 13 -15.87 -25.12 -0.34
C PHE A 13 -17.37 -25.26 -0.60
N ASP A 14 -18.16 -25.45 0.46
CA ASP A 14 -19.60 -25.60 0.35
C ASP A 14 -20.26 -24.34 -0.20
N ALA A 15 -19.77 -23.16 0.17
CA ALA A 15 -20.29 -21.89 -0.32
C ALA A 15 -20.00 -21.72 -1.81
N VAL A 16 -18.78 -22.03 -2.25
CA VAL A 16 -18.36 -21.93 -3.65
C VAL A 16 -19.05 -22.97 -4.53
N MET A 17 -19.20 -24.22 -4.06
CA MET A 17 -19.84 -25.28 -4.83
C MET A 17 -21.33 -25.03 -5.04
N ASN A 18 -22.03 -24.53 -4.03
CA ASN A 18 -23.48 -24.32 -4.11
C ASN A 18 -23.89 -22.98 -4.72
N LYS A 19 -23.06 -21.93 -4.59
CA LYS A 19 -23.43 -20.57 -4.99
C LYS A 19 -22.55 -19.99 -6.12
N GLY A 20 -21.41 -20.61 -6.39
CA GLY A 20 -20.42 -20.16 -7.37
C GLY A 20 -19.39 -19.19 -6.78
N VAL A 21 -18.21 -19.12 -7.40
CA VAL A 21 -17.05 -18.32 -6.95
C VAL A 21 -17.33 -16.81 -6.92
N PHE A 22 -18.22 -16.33 -7.79
CA PHE A 22 -18.57 -14.91 -7.91
C PHE A 22 -19.82 -14.52 -7.13
N HIS A 23 -20.34 -15.41 -6.29
CA HIS A 23 -21.50 -15.11 -5.47
C HIS A 23 -21.21 -13.98 -4.48
N GLY A 24 -22.10 -12.99 -4.41
CA GLY A 24 -21.96 -11.83 -3.50
C GLY A 24 -21.03 -10.72 -4.02
N TYR A 25 -20.54 -10.81 -5.27
CA TYR A 25 -19.78 -9.71 -5.87
C TYR A 25 -20.70 -8.52 -6.12
N SER A 26 -20.43 -7.41 -5.43
CA SER A 26 -21.09 -6.13 -5.63
C SER A 26 -20.27 -5.24 -6.56
N LEU A 27 -20.86 -4.12 -7.01
CA LEU A 27 -20.10 -3.09 -7.74
C LEU A 27 -18.87 -2.62 -6.96
N ILE A 28 -18.98 -2.48 -5.63
CA ILE A 28 -17.87 -2.09 -4.75
C ILE A 28 -16.75 -3.14 -4.79
N THR A 29 -17.10 -4.43 -4.79
CA THR A 29 -16.14 -5.54 -4.91
C THR A 29 -15.36 -5.46 -6.22
N VAL A 30 -16.07 -5.22 -7.35
CA VAL A 30 -15.42 -5.08 -8.67
C VAL A 30 -14.51 -3.85 -8.71
N LEU A 31 -14.95 -2.72 -8.18
CA LEU A 31 -14.12 -1.50 -8.07
C LEU A 31 -12.87 -1.74 -7.22
N MET A 32 -12.99 -2.47 -6.12
CA MET A 32 -11.85 -2.83 -5.27
C MET A 32 -10.83 -3.70 -6.01
N ILE A 33 -11.30 -4.70 -6.78
CA ILE A 33 -10.43 -5.57 -7.60
C ILE A 33 -9.69 -4.74 -8.65
N LEU A 34 -10.40 -3.85 -9.36
CA LEU A 34 -9.80 -2.95 -10.34
C LEU A 34 -8.77 -2.01 -9.69
N ASN A 35 -9.08 -1.42 -8.55
CA ASN A 35 -8.16 -0.56 -7.80
C ASN A 35 -6.88 -1.30 -7.38
N HIS A 36 -7.00 -2.54 -6.89
CA HIS A 36 -5.85 -3.37 -6.55
C HIS A 36 -5.00 -3.73 -7.77
N ALA A 37 -5.64 -4.09 -8.89
CA ALA A 37 -4.93 -4.38 -10.14
C ALA A 37 -4.16 -3.15 -10.65
N LEU A 38 -4.80 -1.98 -10.67
CA LEU A 38 -4.18 -0.71 -11.06
C LEU A 38 -3.02 -0.33 -10.14
N SER A 39 -3.16 -0.54 -8.83
CA SER A 39 -2.08 -0.29 -7.87
C SER A 39 -0.87 -1.20 -8.14
N GLY A 40 -1.09 -2.47 -8.48
CA GLY A 40 -0.03 -3.39 -8.87
C GLY A 40 0.69 -2.97 -10.15
N LEU A 41 -0.06 -2.52 -11.16
CA LEU A 41 0.50 -1.97 -12.39
C LEU A 41 1.30 -0.68 -12.13
N ALA A 42 0.77 0.22 -11.30
CA ALA A 42 1.45 1.45 -10.90
C ALA A 42 2.79 1.15 -10.21
N VAL A 43 2.81 0.23 -9.25
CA VAL A 43 4.04 -0.22 -8.59
C VAL A 43 5.02 -0.81 -9.61
N SER A 44 4.56 -1.64 -10.55
CA SER A 44 5.43 -2.20 -11.59
C SER A 44 6.04 -1.12 -12.48
N MET A 45 5.29 -0.06 -12.81
CA MET A 45 5.82 1.07 -13.58
C MET A 45 6.84 1.86 -12.78
N VAL A 46 6.58 2.12 -11.50
CA VAL A 46 7.55 2.81 -10.62
C VAL A 46 8.84 2.02 -10.55
N MET A 47 8.80 0.70 -10.35
CA MET A 47 10.03 -0.11 -10.32
C MET A 47 10.75 -0.20 -11.68
N LYS A 48 10.06 0.07 -12.79
CA LYS A 48 10.65 0.05 -14.13
C LYS A 48 11.31 1.38 -14.51
N TYR A 49 10.73 2.49 -14.07
CA TYR A 49 11.10 3.84 -14.52
C TYR A 49 11.67 4.73 -13.41
N ALA A 50 11.64 4.27 -12.16
CA ALA A 50 12.16 4.96 -10.99
C ALA A 50 12.82 3.95 -10.04
N ASP A 51 13.47 4.48 -8.99
CA ASP A 51 14.14 3.66 -8.01
C ASP A 51 13.19 3.04 -6.98
N ASN A 52 13.59 1.89 -6.44
CA ASN A 52 12.84 1.20 -5.40
C ASN A 52 12.60 2.05 -4.14
N ILE A 53 13.44 3.07 -3.92
CA ILE A 53 13.31 4.07 -2.85
C ILE A 53 12.06 4.94 -3.06
N VAL A 54 11.85 5.45 -4.27
CA VAL A 54 10.69 6.30 -4.63
C VAL A 54 9.38 5.56 -4.36
N LYS A 55 9.34 4.25 -4.64
CA LYS A 55 8.20 3.38 -4.35
C LYS A 55 7.89 3.31 -2.86
N VAL A 56 8.90 3.18 -2.00
CA VAL A 56 8.74 3.13 -0.54
C VAL A 56 8.26 4.49 0.00
N TYR A 57 8.78 5.59 -0.53
CA TYR A 57 8.33 6.93 -0.18
C TYR A 57 6.88 7.20 -0.57
N SER A 58 6.49 6.85 -1.80
CA SER A 58 5.11 6.97 -2.25
C SER A 58 4.16 6.18 -1.36
N THR A 59 4.53 4.95 -0.98
CA THR A 59 3.71 4.10 -0.10
C THR A 59 3.55 4.73 1.28
N SER A 60 4.61 5.33 1.82
CA SER A 60 4.61 5.97 3.13
C SER A 60 3.73 7.23 3.15
N VAL A 61 3.83 8.07 2.13
CA VAL A 61 2.95 9.25 1.98
C VAL A 61 1.49 8.82 1.80
N ALA A 62 1.23 7.78 0.99
CA ALA A 62 -0.10 7.23 0.81
C ALA A 62 -0.71 6.72 2.12
N MET A 63 0.09 6.08 2.98
CA MET A 63 -0.34 5.64 4.31
C MET A 63 -0.77 6.82 5.19
N LEU A 64 0.06 7.87 5.27
CA LEU A 64 -0.26 9.06 6.07
C LEU A 64 -1.52 9.77 5.56
N LEU A 65 -1.63 9.94 4.24
CA LEU A 65 -2.81 10.55 3.62
C LEU A 65 -4.07 9.72 3.88
N THR A 66 -3.98 8.39 3.76
CA THR A 66 -5.09 7.48 4.03
C THR A 66 -5.59 7.61 5.47
N ALA A 67 -4.67 7.78 6.42
CA ALA A 67 -5.05 7.98 7.82
C ALA A 67 -5.71 9.33 8.08
N VAL A 68 -5.24 10.40 7.44
CA VAL A 68 -5.91 11.72 7.53
C VAL A 68 -7.32 11.62 6.96
N VAL A 69 -7.46 11.03 5.77
CA VAL A 69 -8.76 10.83 5.13
C VAL A 69 -9.67 9.95 5.99
N SER A 70 -9.15 8.91 6.64
CA SER A 70 -9.95 8.00 7.46
C SER A 70 -10.50 8.65 8.74
N VAL A 71 -9.77 9.61 9.33
CA VAL A 71 -10.28 10.40 10.46
C VAL A 71 -11.52 11.19 10.04
N PHE A 72 -11.49 11.84 8.88
CA PHE A 72 -12.60 12.67 8.39
C PHE A 72 -13.79 11.86 7.86
N LEU A 73 -13.54 10.80 7.09
CA LEU A 73 -14.61 10.02 6.45
C LEU A 73 -15.23 8.98 7.37
N PHE A 74 -14.44 8.36 8.25
CA PHE A 74 -14.86 7.21 9.06
C PHE A 74 -14.80 7.46 10.56
N GLY A 75 -14.41 8.67 11.00
CA GLY A 75 -14.26 8.97 12.42
C GLY A 75 -13.16 8.15 13.10
N PHE A 76 -12.14 7.71 12.33
CA PHE A 76 -11.09 6.85 12.84
C PHE A 76 -10.33 7.53 14.00
N HIS A 77 -10.26 6.87 15.15
CA HIS A 77 -9.48 7.36 16.30
C HIS A 77 -8.02 6.94 16.15
N LEU A 78 -7.14 7.93 15.98
CA LEU A 78 -5.70 7.72 15.90
C LEU A 78 -5.20 7.08 17.20
N SER A 79 -4.68 5.86 17.11
CA SER A 79 -4.07 5.19 18.26
C SER A 79 -2.69 5.76 18.54
N LEU A 80 -2.22 5.61 19.78
CA LEU A 80 -0.86 6.02 20.15
C LEU A 80 0.19 5.28 19.31
N ALA A 81 -0.03 4.01 18.99
CA ALA A 81 0.84 3.24 18.10
C ALA A 81 0.87 3.80 16.67
N PHE A 82 -0.27 4.23 16.13
CA PHE A 82 -0.32 4.89 14.82
C PHE A 82 0.46 6.21 14.84
N PHE A 83 0.27 7.01 15.88
CA PHE A 83 0.99 8.28 16.03
C PHE A 83 2.51 8.06 16.07
N LEU A 84 3.00 7.15 16.92
CA LEU A 84 4.42 6.81 17.00
C LEU A 84 4.96 6.22 15.69
N GLY A 85 4.19 5.36 15.01
CA GLY A 85 4.58 4.83 13.70
C GLY A 85 4.68 5.93 12.64
N SER A 86 3.71 6.85 12.61
CA SER A 86 3.67 7.94 11.64
C SER A 86 4.82 8.94 11.81
N THR A 87 5.24 9.22 13.05
CA THR A 87 6.38 10.10 13.32
C THR A 87 7.70 9.46 12.90
N VAL A 88 7.90 8.17 13.18
CA VAL A 88 9.08 7.42 12.72
C VAL A 88 9.18 7.41 11.21
N VAL A 89 8.08 7.14 10.51
CA VAL A 89 8.02 7.18 9.03
C VAL A 89 8.36 8.57 8.51
N SER A 90 7.78 9.63 9.11
CA SER A 90 8.04 11.01 8.70
C SER A 90 9.51 11.40 8.88
N VAL A 91 10.13 11.03 10.00
CA VAL A 91 11.56 11.29 10.27
C VAL A 91 12.44 10.51 9.30
N SER A 92 12.12 9.25 9.00
CA SER A 92 12.87 8.43 8.05
C SER A 92 12.87 9.06 6.65
N ILE A 93 11.72 9.55 6.18
CA ILE A 93 11.62 10.25 4.89
C ILE A 93 12.45 11.52 4.89
N TYR A 94 12.32 12.34 5.93
CA TYR A 94 13.07 13.58 6.07
C TYR A 94 14.58 13.33 6.03
N LEU A 95 15.09 12.39 6.83
CA LEU A 95 16.52 12.12 6.90
C LEU A 95 17.09 11.63 5.56
N HIS A 96 16.40 10.72 4.89
CA HIS A 96 16.88 10.15 3.64
C HIS A 96 16.80 11.16 2.48
N SER A 97 15.78 12.02 2.42
CA SER A 97 15.74 13.11 1.44
C SER A 97 16.87 14.13 1.61
N HIS A 98 17.29 14.40 2.86
CA HIS A 98 18.43 15.30 3.13
C HIS A 98 19.78 14.65 2.82
N TRP A 99 19.90 13.33 3.06
CA TRP A 99 21.10 12.58 2.69
C TRP A 99 21.33 12.60 1.18
N GLU A 100 20.29 12.34 0.40
CA GLU A 100 20.38 12.31 -1.07
C GLU A 100 20.71 13.69 -1.64
N ALA A 101 20.16 14.76 -1.06
CA ALA A 101 20.51 16.14 -1.42
C ALA A 101 21.98 16.48 -1.11
N ALA A 102 22.52 15.97 0.00
CA ALA A 102 23.93 16.16 0.36
C ALA A 102 24.87 15.40 -0.59
N GLU A 103 24.52 14.17 -0.98
CA GLU A 103 25.30 13.34 -1.89
C GLU A 103 25.42 13.97 -3.28
N ILE A 104 24.35 14.59 -3.80
CA ILE A 104 24.36 15.34 -5.06
C ILE A 104 25.29 16.58 -5.01
N MET A 105 25.48 17.17 -3.82
CA MET A 105 26.33 18.37 -3.64
C MET A 105 27.81 18.04 -3.39
N MET A 106 28.16 16.78 -3.12
CA MET A 106 29.56 16.41 -2.94
C MET A 106 30.27 16.31 -4.31
N PRO A 107 31.48 16.89 -4.46
CA PRO A 107 32.24 16.75 -5.70
C PRO A 107 32.59 15.27 -5.92
N PRO A 108 32.64 14.80 -7.19
CA PRO A 108 33.04 13.43 -7.46
C PRO A 108 34.43 13.20 -6.89
N THR A 109 34.54 12.32 -5.91
CA THR A 109 35.84 11.83 -5.45
C THR A 109 36.47 11.03 -6.59
N PHE A 110 37.56 11.54 -7.14
CA PHE A 110 38.42 10.85 -8.11
C PHE A 110 38.88 9.48 -7.60
#